data_AF-A0A7Y0E082-F1
#
_entry.id   AF-A0A7Y0E082-F1
#
_cell.length_a   1.000
_cell.length_b   1.000
_cell.length_c   1.000
_cell.angle_alpha   90.00
_cell.angle_beta   90.00
_cell.angle_gamma   90.00
#
_symmetry.space_group_name_H-M   'P 1'
#
loop_
_entity.id
_entity.type
_entity.pdbx_description
1 polymer ?
#
loop_
_entity_poly.entity_id
_entity_poly.type
_entity_poly.pdbx_seq_one_letter_code
_entity_poly.pdbx_strand_id
1 'polypeptide(L)'
;MTDQTIDAAVLHAELRSGAEIALIDLRETGVFGKRHILRAVNIPRSRLELCYRRMIPRCGVPIVLCDAGEGLTDCVADILTFAGWRNVRVLKGGIDAWEAAGYPLFSGVNVPSKAFGEFVESRDGTPHVSADELHEMQARGDNIAVLDSRPFPEFHKMSIPGGIDMPGAELVHRVKTVVTDPATKVVVNCAGRTRSIIGAQSLINAGLENDVVALENGTMGWMLAGYDCAADSMAVADPPGQADGRWGRDAAEKVARRFGVGRVQWRDVESWCADPDRTTFLLDVRSREEFLAGHIPGSQHAPGGQLVQATDEYVGVQNARLVLIDDAGTRALMTGSWLRQMGWRDVAVLESDLSDIALERGEPPCDTYELALMSVAKISVEDFVKMGPGVPLVDFSRSLDHRKGHPKGARFAIRSRLMRDLSPILSDRWMVFTADDPRVACLAAQDMTRGGVHRVKVLDGGNAEWRALGGEIETGMTDPFSPEEDVFHKPYDLTLNRAAMQQYIDWETALMPMVEREGTLTFPSFPD
;
A
#
# COMPACT_ATOMS: atom_id res chain seq x y z
N MET A 1 25.41 -1.77 17.77
CA MET A 1 24.83 -1.27 19.05
C MET A 1 24.64 0.23 18.95
N THR A 2 23.48 0.65 18.45
CA THR A 2 23.01 2.02 18.55
C THR A 2 22.40 2.21 19.95
N ASP A 3 23.14 2.83 20.87
CA ASP A 3 22.64 3.27 22.19
C ASP A 3 21.56 4.37 22.11
N GLN A 4 21.10 4.72 20.90
CA GLN A 4 20.15 5.80 20.69
C GLN A 4 18.73 5.27 20.80
N THR A 5 18.20 5.31 22.02
CA THR A 5 16.78 5.03 22.29
C THR A 5 15.97 6.31 22.41
N ILE A 6 14.66 6.23 22.20
CA ILE A 6 13.71 7.33 22.41
C ILE A 6 12.53 6.84 23.26
N ASP A 7 12.12 7.64 24.24
CA ASP A 7 10.94 7.36 25.07
C ASP A 7 9.65 7.76 24.34
N ALA A 8 8.54 7.05 24.62
CA ALA A 8 7.25 7.25 23.94
C ALA A 8 6.75 8.71 23.99
N ALA A 9 6.87 9.39 25.13
CA ALA A 9 6.42 10.78 25.26
C ALA A 9 7.24 11.76 24.41
N VAL A 10 8.54 11.51 24.26
CA VAL A 10 9.42 12.32 23.41
C VAL A 10 9.08 12.07 21.94
N LEU A 11 8.90 10.80 21.54
CA LEU A 11 8.46 10.45 20.19
C LEU A 11 7.12 11.09 19.83
N HIS A 12 6.14 11.04 20.74
CA HIS A 12 4.83 11.67 20.54
C HIS A 12 4.95 13.18 20.29
N ALA A 13 5.78 13.87 21.08
CA ALA A 13 6.06 15.30 20.88
C ALA A 13 6.76 15.58 19.54
N GLU A 14 7.73 14.74 19.14
CA GLU A 14 8.42 14.87 17.85
C GLU A 14 7.46 14.66 16.66
N LEU A 15 6.56 13.68 16.73
CA LEU A 15 5.53 13.44 15.71
C LEU A 15 4.61 14.66 15.53
N ARG A 16 4.34 15.40 16.60
CA ARG A 16 3.51 16.62 16.59
C ARG A 16 4.25 17.88 16.14
N SER A 17 5.58 17.86 16.12
CA SER A 17 6.40 19.05 15.81
C SER A 17 6.24 19.55 14.37
N GLY A 18 5.82 18.67 13.46
CA GLY A 18 5.78 18.93 12.02
C GLY A 18 7.14 18.77 11.32
N ALA A 19 8.17 18.33 12.02
CA ALA A 19 9.45 17.94 11.42
C ALA A 19 9.35 16.60 10.67
N GLU A 20 10.31 16.32 9.79
CA GLU A 20 10.39 15.02 9.13
C GLU A 20 10.81 13.93 10.12
N ILE A 21 10.07 12.82 10.11
CA ILE A 21 10.38 11.62 10.89
C ILE A 21 9.80 10.39 10.21
N ALA A 22 10.57 9.30 10.20
CA ALA A 22 10.13 7.99 9.77
C ALA A 22 9.95 7.09 11.00
N LEU A 23 8.70 6.83 11.41
CA LEU A 23 8.38 5.85 12.44
C LEU A 23 8.09 4.51 11.76
N ILE A 24 8.98 3.54 11.88
CA ILE A 24 8.91 2.28 11.15
C ILE A 24 8.59 1.12 12.09
N ASP A 25 7.51 0.41 11.83
CA ASP A 25 7.17 -0.85 12.49
C ASP A 25 7.70 -2.02 11.68
N LEU A 26 8.60 -2.80 12.29
CA LEU A 26 9.33 -3.88 11.64
C LEU A 26 8.62 -5.22 11.68
N ARG A 27 7.51 -5.31 12.41
CA ARG A 27 6.75 -6.56 12.53
C ARG A 27 6.06 -6.88 11.21
N GLU A 28 5.72 -8.14 11.07
CA GLU A 28 4.98 -8.61 9.90
C GLU A 28 3.61 -7.92 9.78
N THR A 29 3.11 -7.72 8.55
CA THR A 29 1.91 -6.89 8.32
C THR A 29 0.67 -7.41 9.03
N GLY A 30 0.52 -8.72 9.17
CA GLY A 30 -0.58 -9.31 9.95
C GLY A 30 -0.45 -9.08 11.46
N VAL A 31 0.77 -8.92 11.99
CA VAL A 31 1.02 -8.57 13.39
C VAL A 31 0.81 -7.07 13.62
N PHE A 32 1.34 -6.23 12.72
CA PHE A 32 1.11 -4.78 12.70
C PHE A 32 -0.39 -4.48 12.68
N GLY A 33 -1.14 -5.12 11.78
CA GLY A 33 -2.58 -4.89 11.65
C GLY A 33 -3.44 -5.33 12.83
N LYS A 34 -2.88 -6.04 13.82
CA LYS A 34 -3.58 -6.31 15.09
C LYS A 34 -3.52 -5.12 16.04
N ARG A 35 -2.36 -4.44 16.10
CA ARG A 35 -2.13 -3.25 16.94
C ARG A 35 -0.86 -2.52 16.52
N HIS A 36 -0.95 -1.21 16.30
CA HIS A 36 0.18 -0.36 15.93
C HIS A 36 -0.02 1.10 16.33
N ILE A 37 1.05 1.90 16.28
CA ILE A 37 1.01 3.35 16.49
C ILE A 37 0.41 4.01 15.24
N LEU A 38 -0.48 5.01 15.41
CA LEU A 38 -1.23 5.65 14.31
C LEU A 38 -0.35 6.10 13.13
N ARG A 39 0.80 6.70 13.45
CA ARG A 39 1.73 7.28 12.48
C ARG A 39 2.88 6.35 12.08
N ALA A 40 2.85 5.09 12.53
CA ALA A 40 3.84 4.11 12.14
C ALA A 40 3.58 3.61 10.72
N VAL A 41 4.65 3.50 9.94
CA VAL A 41 4.67 2.89 8.62
C VAL A 41 5.20 1.46 8.77
N ASN A 42 4.46 0.49 8.23
CA ASN A 42 4.89 -0.90 8.31
C ASN A 42 5.91 -1.22 7.21
N ILE A 43 7.14 -1.56 7.61
CA ILE A 43 8.15 -2.13 6.72
C ILE A 43 8.62 -3.43 7.37
N PRO A 44 7.98 -4.57 7.08
CA PRO A 44 8.31 -5.84 7.72
C PRO A 44 9.78 -6.20 7.55
N ARG A 45 10.42 -6.69 8.62
CA ARG A 45 11.81 -7.19 8.58
C ARG A 45 12.03 -8.19 7.45
N SER A 46 11.03 -8.99 7.11
CA SER A 46 11.11 -9.97 6.02
C SER A 46 11.35 -9.34 4.64
N ARG A 47 10.95 -8.08 4.42
CA ARG A 47 11.01 -7.38 3.13
C ARG A 47 11.82 -6.08 3.16
N LEU A 48 12.40 -5.73 4.31
CA LEU A 48 13.09 -4.46 4.57
C LEU A 48 13.96 -4.00 3.40
N GLU A 49 14.93 -4.83 2.98
CA GLU A 49 15.95 -4.49 1.98
C GLU A 49 15.36 -4.19 0.59
N LEU A 50 14.14 -4.65 0.31
CA LEU A 50 13.42 -4.37 -0.93
C LEU A 50 12.63 -3.05 -0.88
N CYS A 51 12.44 -2.47 0.30
CA CYS A 51 11.49 -1.38 0.52
C CYS A 51 12.14 -0.10 1.05
N TYR A 52 13.08 -0.19 1.98
CA TYR A 52 13.46 0.97 2.79
C TYR A 52 14.05 2.13 1.97
N ARG A 53 14.80 1.86 0.89
CA ARG A 53 15.37 2.92 0.02
C ARG A 53 14.29 3.73 -0.68
N ARG A 54 13.22 3.07 -1.11
CA ARG A 54 12.05 3.71 -1.72
C ARG A 54 11.23 4.47 -0.68
N MET A 55 11.04 3.87 0.50
CA MET A 55 10.20 4.43 1.56
C MET A 55 10.88 5.56 2.35
N ILE A 56 12.21 5.56 2.42
CA ILE A 56 13.02 6.49 3.22
C ILE A 56 14.22 6.97 2.37
N PRO A 57 14.01 7.69 1.26
CA PRO A 57 15.06 7.94 0.27
C PRO A 57 16.19 8.84 0.78
N ARG A 58 15.96 9.63 1.83
CA ARG A 58 16.97 10.51 2.42
C ARG A 58 17.68 9.82 3.59
N CYS A 59 18.98 9.56 3.45
CA CYS A 59 19.79 8.89 4.48
C CYS A 59 19.91 9.66 5.82
N GLY A 60 19.73 10.99 5.80
CA GLY A 60 19.85 11.85 6.98
C GLY A 60 18.58 12.03 7.81
N VAL A 61 17.43 11.52 7.35
CA VAL A 61 16.15 11.72 8.04
C VAL A 61 16.13 11.01 9.39
N PRO A 62 15.55 11.61 10.46
CA PRO A 62 15.30 10.91 11.70
C PRO A 62 14.42 9.67 11.49
N ILE A 63 14.93 8.51 11.89
CA ILE A 63 14.23 7.23 11.87
C ILE A 63 14.03 6.75 13.31
N VAL A 64 12.84 6.28 13.61
CA VAL A 64 12.53 5.57 14.84
C VAL A 64 11.98 4.19 14.48
N LEU A 65 12.71 3.15 14.88
CA LEU A 65 12.31 1.76 14.70
C LEU A 65 11.50 1.30 15.92
N CYS A 66 10.46 0.51 15.68
CA CYS A 66 9.70 -0.14 16.74
C CYS A 66 9.32 -1.58 16.37
N ASP A 67 9.13 -2.36 17.43
CA ASP A 67 8.50 -3.67 17.46
C ASP A 67 7.69 -3.78 18.77
N ALA A 68 7.32 -4.99 19.18
CA ALA A 68 6.63 -5.31 20.43
C ALA A 68 7.45 -6.29 21.29
N GLY A 69 8.78 -6.20 21.23
CA GLY A 69 9.69 -7.08 21.97
C GLY A 69 10.18 -8.31 21.20
N GLU A 70 9.90 -8.41 19.90
CA GLU A 70 10.41 -9.49 19.04
C GLU A 70 11.94 -9.41 18.82
N GLY A 71 12.57 -8.26 19.10
CA GLY A 71 14.03 -8.09 18.95
C GLY A 71 14.45 -7.85 17.51
N LEU A 72 13.59 -7.22 16.69
CA LEU A 72 13.84 -6.98 15.28
C LEU A 72 14.68 -5.71 15.06
N THR A 73 14.57 -4.75 15.97
CA THR A 73 15.08 -3.38 15.84
C THR A 73 16.60 -3.32 15.70
N ASP A 74 17.37 -4.07 16.51
CA ASP A 74 18.84 -4.03 16.51
C ASP A 74 19.42 -4.45 15.15
N CYS A 75 18.97 -5.58 14.60
CA CYS A 75 19.42 -6.09 13.31
C CYS A 75 19.12 -5.08 12.18
N VAL A 76 17.95 -4.44 12.23
CA VAL A 76 17.57 -3.44 11.23
C VAL A 76 18.36 -2.15 11.38
N ALA A 77 18.62 -1.70 12.60
CA ALA A 77 19.46 -0.53 12.85
C ALA A 77 20.87 -0.73 12.27
N ASP A 78 21.44 -1.92 12.43
CA ASP A 78 22.75 -2.25 11.85
C ASP A 78 22.70 -2.28 10.30
N ILE A 79 21.65 -2.84 9.69
CA ILE A 79 21.44 -2.83 8.23
C ILE A 79 21.36 -1.39 7.69
N LEU A 80 20.50 -0.57 8.30
CA LEU A 80 20.30 0.82 7.89
C LEU A 80 21.59 1.65 8.06
N THR A 81 22.28 1.49 9.19
CA THR A 81 23.55 2.18 9.47
C THR A 81 24.62 1.79 8.46
N PHE A 82 24.75 0.49 8.15
CA PHE A 82 25.68 0.00 7.15
C PHE A 82 25.36 0.57 5.76
N ALA A 83 24.08 0.69 5.42
CA ALA A 83 23.63 1.26 4.15
C ALA A 83 23.73 2.79 4.06
N GLY A 84 24.04 3.48 5.18
CA GLY A 84 24.28 4.93 5.20
C GLY A 84 23.23 5.76 5.93
N TRP A 85 22.15 5.16 6.44
CA TRP A 85 21.15 5.82 7.28
C TRP A 85 21.65 5.87 8.72
N ARG A 86 22.11 7.04 9.16
CA ARG A 86 22.84 7.18 10.43
C ARG A 86 22.01 7.73 11.58
N ASN A 87 20.85 8.34 11.30
CA ASN A 87 19.98 8.93 12.31
C ASN A 87 18.87 7.94 12.69
N VAL A 88 19.28 6.80 13.26
CA VAL A 88 18.37 5.69 13.61
C VAL A 88 18.29 5.56 15.12
N ARG A 89 17.06 5.64 15.65
CA ARG A 89 16.75 5.43 17.06
C ARG A 89 15.76 4.28 17.22
N VAL A 90 15.72 3.68 18.41
CA VAL A 90 14.76 2.62 18.75
C VAL A 90 13.77 3.13 19.80
N LEU A 91 12.47 2.89 19.58
CA LEU A 91 11.45 3.18 20.59
C LEU A 91 11.65 2.26 21.80
N LYS A 92 12.03 2.85 22.94
CA LYS A 92 12.32 2.10 24.16
C LYS A 92 11.06 1.39 24.65
N GLY A 93 11.13 0.07 24.79
CA GLY A 93 10.00 -0.77 25.20
C GLY A 93 8.94 -0.97 24.11
N GLY A 94 9.20 -0.55 22.87
CA GLY A 94 8.35 -0.80 21.71
C GLY A 94 6.95 -0.19 21.84
N ILE A 95 6.00 -0.77 21.12
CA ILE A 95 4.60 -0.30 21.13
C ILE A 95 3.89 -0.53 22.48
N ASP A 96 4.39 -1.44 23.32
CA ASP A 96 3.83 -1.67 24.66
C ASP A 96 4.12 -0.49 25.59
N ALA A 97 5.32 0.09 25.49
CA ALA A 97 5.65 1.33 26.21
C ALA A 97 4.87 2.53 25.69
N TRP A 98 4.52 2.56 24.41
CA TRP A 98 3.63 3.56 23.83
C TRP A 98 2.22 3.51 24.44
N GLU A 99 1.64 2.32 24.50
CA GLU A 99 0.34 2.09 25.15
C GLU A 99 0.39 2.38 26.66
N ALA A 100 1.44 1.95 27.35
CA ALA A 100 1.64 2.21 28.78
C ALA A 100 1.80 3.71 29.10
N ALA A 101 2.29 4.51 28.15
CA ALA A 101 2.35 5.97 28.25
C ALA A 101 0.98 6.66 28.05
N GLY A 102 -0.08 5.89 27.77
CA GLY A 102 -1.46 6.37 27.64
C GLY A 102 -1.88 6.74 26.22
N TYR A 103 -1.02 6.47 25.22
CA TYR A 103 -1.32 6.75 23.82
C TYR A 103 -2.06 5.57 23.16
N PRO A 104 -3.16 5.80 22.43
CA PRO A 104 -3.89 4.72 21.77
C PRO A 104 -3.05 3.96 20.74
N LEU A 105 -3.33 2.66 20.63
CA LEU A 105 -2.94 1.81 19.50
C LEU A 105 -4.15 1.58 18.57
N PHE A 106 -3.86 1.26 17.32
CA PHE A 106 -4.86 1.05 16.27
C PHE A 106 -4.70 -0.33 15.66
N SER A 107 -5.81 -0.98 15.34
CA SER A 107 -5.85 -2.17 14.49
C SER A 107 -6.12 -1.77 13.04
N GLY A 108 -5.99 -2.73 12.12
CA GLY A 108 -6.15 -2.51 10.68
C GLY A 108 -4.89 -2.01 10.00
N VAL A 109 -5.03 -1.61 8.75
CA VAL A 109 -3.97 -1.04 7.92
C VAL A 109 -4.45 0.25 7.25
N ASN A 110 -3.52 1.13 6.91
CA ASN A 110 -3.79 2.42 6.27
C ASN A 110 -4.75 3.31 7.09
N VAL A 111 -4.65 3.24 8.42
CA VAL A 111 -5.56 3.90 9.36
C VAL A 111 -5.66 5.41 9.13
N PRO A 112 -4.55 6.16 8.88
CA PRO A 112 -4.65 7.59 8.56
C PRO A 112 -5.58 7.89 7.38
N SER A 113 -5.50 7.09 6.32
CA SER A 113 -6.32 7.26 5.12
C SER A 113 -7.77 6.89 5.33
N LYS A 114 -8.05 5.85 6.12
CA LYS A 114 -9.41 5.42 6.41
C LYS A 114 -10.14 6.38 7.35
N ALA A 115 -9.46 6.83 8.41
CA ALA A 115 -9.96 7.89 9.27
C ALA A 115 -10.23 9.18 8.49
N PHE A 116 -9.37 9.51 7.51
CA PHE A 116 -9.61 10.64 6.62
C PHE A 116 -10.89 10.49 5.79
N GLY A 117 -11.21 9.28 5.30
CA GLY A 117 -12.48 9.01 4.62
C GLY A 117 -13.68 9.33 5.50
N GLU A 118 -13.70 8.85 6.74
CA GLU A 118 -14.79 9.13 7.70
C GLU A 118 -14.87 10.62 8.07
N PHE A 119 -13.73 11.30 8.19
CA PHE A 119 -13.69 12.75 8.37
C PHE A 119 -14.35 13.50 7.20
N VAL A 120 -14.08 13.10 5.96
CA VAL A 120 -14.69 13.70 4.77
C VAL A 120 -16.20 13.50 4.75
N GLU A 121 -16.68 12.28 5.01
CA GLU A 121 -18.11 11.99 5.06
C GLU A 121 -18.82 12.86 6.12
N SER A 122 -18.25 12.94 7.33
CA SER A 122 -18.83 13.75 8.41
C SER A 122 -18.76 15.26 8.14
N ARG A 123 -17.68 15.76 7.52
CA ARG A 123 -17.48 17.20 7.28
C ARG A 123 -18.32 17.69 6.10
N ASP A 124 -18.30 16.97 4.99
CA ASP A 124 -18.91 17.40 3.73
C ASP A 124 -20.34 16.87 3.56
N GLY A 125 -20.78 15.93 4.41
CA GLY A 125 -22.09 15.30 4.28
C GLY A 125 -22.21 14.52 2.97
N THR A 126 -21.15 13.78 2.59
CA THR A 126 -21.09 13.04 1.33
C THR A 126 -22.33 12.15 1.17
N PRO A 127 -23.17 12.36 0.13
CA PRO A 127 -24.39 11.58 -0.07
C PRO A 127 -24.11 10.09 -0.26
N HIS A 128 -25.02 9.23 0.20
CA HIS A 128 -24.92 7.79 0.02
C HIS A 128 -26.28 7.15 -0.27
N VAL A 129 -26.22 5.93 -0.81
CA VAL A 129 -27.36 5.01 -0.96
C VAL A 129 -27.00 3.66 -0.37
N SER A 130 -27.99 2.99 0.20
CA SER A 130 -27.86 1.63 0.71
C SER A 130 -27.76 0.60 -0.42
N ALA A 131 -27.34 -0.63 -0.07
CA ALA A 131 -27.34 -1.75 -1.01
C ALA A 131 -28.74 -2.08 -1.53
N ASP A 132 -29.76 -2.05 -0.66
CA ASP A 132 -31.15 -2.33 -1.03
C ASP A 132 -31.69 -1.29 -2.01
N GLU A 133 -31.45 0.01 -1.75
CA GLU A 133 -31.87 1.09 -2.65
C GLU A 133 -31.22 0.97 -4.03
N LEU A 134 -29.91 0.70 -4.09
CA LEU A 134 -29.21 0.49 -5.36
C LEU A 134 -29.75 -0.74 -6.09
N HIS A 135 -29.98 -1.85 -5.38
CA HIS A 135 -30.55 -3.06 -5.96
C HIS A 135 -31.94 -2.82 -6.55
N GLU A 136 -32.79 -2.08 -5.86
CA GLU A 136 -34.11 -1.69 -6.37
C GLU A 136 -34.01 -0.77 -7.59
N MET A 137 -33.09 0.20 -7.61
CA MET A 137 -32.82 1.05 -8.77
C MET A 137 -32.42 0.21 -9.99
N GLN A 138 -31.53 -0.78 -9.79
CA GLN A 138 -31.13 -1.73 -10.83
C GLN A 138 -32.31 -2.57 -11.33
N ALA A 139 -33.14 -3.07 -10.42
CA ALA A 139 -34.30 -3.90 -10.77
C ALA A 139 -35.37 -3.14 -11.56
N ARG A 140 -35.55 -1.83 -11.29
CA ARG A 140 -36.46 -0.96 -12.05
C ARG A 140 -35.90 -0.53 -13.41
N GLY A 141 -34.60 -0.69 -13.64
CA GLY A 141 -33.92 -0.17 -14.82
C GLY A 141 -33.76 1.36 -14.80
N ASP A 142 -33.57 1.93 -13.61
CA ASP A 142 -33.31 3.37 -13.46
C ASP A 142 -32.01 3.76 -14.20
N ASN A 143 -31.94 5.01 -14.67
CA ASN A 143 -30.74 5.55 -15.35
C ASN A 143 -29.62 5.81 -14.33
N ILE A 144 -28.78 4.80 -14.09
CA ILE A 144 -27.69 4.82 -13.12
C ILE A 144 -26.36 4.39 -13.75
N ALA A 145 -25.26 4.95 -13.26
CA ALA A 145 -23.90 4.52 -13.55
C ALA A 145 -23.20 4.12 -12.23
N VAL A 146 -22.73 2.87 -12.14
CA VAL A 146 -22.00 2.36 -10.97
C VAL A 146 -20.50 2.36 -11.28
N LEU A 147 -19.72 3.17 -10.56
CA LEU A 147 -18.29 3.38 -10.79
C LEU A 147 -17.48 2.79 -9.64
N ASP A 148 -16.61 1.81 -9.93
CA ASP A 148 -15.75 1.19 -8.93
C ASP A 148 -14.41 1.90 -8.84
N SER A 149 -14.14 2.47 -7.66
CA SER A 149 -12.98 3.32 -7.39
C SER A 149 -11.72 2.55 -6.95
N ARG A 150 -11.78 1.21 -6.92
CA ARG A 150 -10.66 0.34 -6.54
C ARG A 150 -9.70 0.07 -7.71
N PRO A 151 -8.52 -0.52 -7.47
CA PRO A 151 -7.69 -1.05 -8.53
C PRO A 151 -8.41 -2.14 -9.32
N PHE A 152 -8.14 -2.20 -10.63
CA PHE A 152 -8.72 -3.18 -11.54
C PHE A 152 -8.67 -4.63 -11.03
N PRO A 153 -7.57 -5.15 -10.43
CA PRO A 153 -7.58 -6.52 -9.89
C PRO A 153 -8.61 -6.75 -8.77
N GLU A 154 -8.93 -5.74 -7.96
CA GLU A 154 -9.98 -5.85 -6.94
C GLU A 154 -11.38 -5.80 -7.56
N PHE A 155 -11.60 -4.97 -8.59
CA PHE A 155 -12.85 -4.90 -9.35
C PHE A 155 -13.10 -6.21 -10.11
N HIS A 156 -12.11 -6.67 -10.88
CA HIS A 156 -12.19 -7.89 -11.67
C HIS A 156 -12.49 -9.11 -10.80
N LYS A 157 -11.86 -9.22 -9.63
CA LYS A 157 -12.12 -10.31 -8.67
C LYS A 157 -13.58 -10.33 -8.19
N MET A 158 -14.16 -9.17 -7.88
CA MET A 158 -15.51 -9.07 -7.32
C MET A 158 -16.02 -7.63 -7.40
N SER A 159 -17.16 -7.37 -8.04
CA SER A 159 -17.73 -6.04 -8.29
C SER A 159 -19.24 -5.99 -8.05
N ILE A 160 -19.80 -4.78 -7.98
CA ILE A 160 -21.26 -4.60 -8.02
C ILE A 160 -21.75 -4.93 -9.44
N PRO A 161 -22.85 -5.70 -9.62
CA PRO A 161 -23.39 -5.99 -10.94
C PRO A 161 -23.60 -4.73 -11.78
N GLY A 162 -23.13 -4.74 -13.04
CA GLY A 162 -23.18 -3.58 -13.93
C GLY A 162 -22.16 -2.47 -13.62
N GLY A 163 -21.25 -2.68 -12.67
CA GLY A 163 -20.18 -1.75 -12.34
C GLY A 163 -19.15 -1.57 -13.45
N ILE A 164 -18.53 -0.40 -13.47
CA ILE A 164 -17.47 0.00 -14.42
C ILE A 164 -16.22 0.37 -13.62
N ASP A 165 -15.08 -0.22 -13.95
CA ASP A 165 -13.78 0.12 -13.36
C ASP A 165 -13.39 1.56 -13.70
N MET A 166 -13.19 2.35 -12.65
CA MET A 166 -12.71 3.74 -12.74
C MET A 166 -11.96 4.07 -11.44
N PRO A 167 -10.70 3.61 -11.29
CA PRO A 167 -9.92 3.76 -10.06
C PRO A 167 -9.90 5.21 -9.58
N GLY A 168 -9.86 5.46 -8.25
CA GLY A 168 -10.22 6.77 -7.68
C GLY A 168 -9.68 8.04 -8.38
N ALA A 169 -8.40 8.09 -8.75
CA ALA A 169 -7.83 9.26 -9.44
C ALA A 169 -8.30 9.43 -10.90
N GLU A 170 -8.78 8.35 -11.52
CA GLU A 170 -9.35 8.32 -12.86
C GLU A 170 -10.81 8.81 -12.88
N LEU A 171 -11.51 8.92 -11.74
CA LEU A 171 -12.92 9.31 -11.68
C LEU A 171 -13.20 10.64 -12.40
N VAL A 172 -12.58 11.73 -11.95
CA VAL A 172 -12.74 13.06 -12.60
C VAL A 172 -12.15 13.06 -14.01
N HIS A 173 -11.15 12.22 -14.28
CA HIS A 173 -10.52 12.13 -15.59
C HIS A 173 -11.43 11.47 -16.64
N ARG A 174 -12.22 10.45 -16.25
CA ARG A 174 -12.97 9.59 -17.17
C ARG A 174 -14.49 9.70 -17.04
N VAL A 175 -15.05 10.30 -15.99
CA VAL A 175 -16.50 10.23 -15.72
C VAL A 175 -17.37 10.66 -16.90
N LYS A 176 -16.97 11.67 -17.68
CA LYS A 176 -17.72 12.15 -18.85
C LYS A 176 -17.70 11.19 -20.05
N THR A 177 -16.86 10.15 -20.06
CA THR A 177 -16.92 9.07 -21.06
C THR A 177 -18.04 8.06 -20.79
N VAL A 178 -18.48 7.97 -19.53
CA VAL A 178 -19.55 7.07 -19.08
C VAL A 178 -20.86 7.85 -18.85
N VAL A 179 -20.77 8.99 -18.18
CA VAL A 179 -21.90 9.79 -17.71
C VAL A 179 -22.09 10.99 -18.63
N THR A 180 -22.84 10.77 -19.71
CA THR A 180 -23.11 11.78 -20.75
C THR A 180 -24.47 12.47 -20.59
N ASP A 181 -25.42 11.82 -19.93
CA ASP A 181 -26.74 12.38 -19.60
C ASP A 181 -26.69 13.03 -18.20
N PRO A 182 -27.03 14.33 -18.04
CA PRO A 182 -27.07 14.99 -16.73
C PRO A 182 -28.11 14.38 -15.77
N ALA A 183 -29.09 13.63 -16.28
CA ALA A 183 -30.09 12.93 -15.45
C ALA A 183 -29.60 11.58 -14.90
N THR A 184 -28.47 11.04 -15.38
CA THR A 184 -27.91 9.79 -14.87
C THR A 184 -27.49 9.96 -13.41
N LYS A 185 -27.94 9.07 -12.52
CA LYS A 185 -27.42 9.00 -11.15
C LYS A 185 -26.07 8.29 -11.15
N VAL A 186 -25.09 8.85 -10.44
CA VAL A 186 -23.74 8.29 -10.34
C VAL A 186 -23.55 7.69 -8.96
N VAL A 187 -23.26 6.39 -8.91
CA VAL A 187 -23.02 5.66 -7.67
C VAL A 187 -21.58 5.21 -7.65
N VAL A 188 -20.78 5.74 -6.72
CA VAL A 188 -19.37 5.35 -6.58
C VAL A 188 -19.25 4.28 -5.49
N ASN A 189 -18.66 3.12 -5.82
CA ASN A 189 -18.45 2.05 -4.85
C ASN A 189 -16.96 1.77 -4.60
N CYS A 190 -16.70 1.07 -3.50
CA CYS A 190 -15.46 0.35 -3.26
C CYS A 190 -15.77 -0.98 -2.55
N ALA A 191 -14.82 -1.53 -1.78
CA ALA A 191 -15.05 -2.75 -1.01
C ALA A 191 -15.75 -2.48 0.33
N GLY A 192 -15.43 -1.34 0.96
CA GLY A 192 -15.98 -0.88 2.23
C GLY A 192 -16.47 0.56 2.07
N ARG A 193 -15.89 1.51 2.82
CA ARG A 193 -16.39 2.91 2.87
C ARG A 193 -15.43 3.95 2.27
N THR A 194 -14.14 3.86 2.60
CA THR A 194 -13.18 4.95 2.36
C THR A 194 -13.12 5.44 0.90
N ARG A 195 -12.86 4.54 -0.05
CA ARG A 195 -12.67 4.90 -1.47
C ARG A 195 -13.97 5.36 -2.15
N SER A 196 -15.14 4.84 -1.74
CA SER A 196 -16.42 5.31 -2.26
C SER A 196 -16.75 6.73 -1.79
N ILE A 197 -16.51 7.04 -0.50
CA ILE A 197 -16.66 8.41 0.03
C ILE A 197 -15.73 9.37 -0.73
N ILE A 198 -14.43 9.06 -0.77
CA ILE A 198 -13.43 9.92 -1.43
C ILE A 198 -13.74 10.07 -2.92
N GLY A 199 -14.16 9.00 -3.59
CA GLY A 199 -14.52 9.03 -5.01
C GLY A 199 -15.77 9.85 -5.31
N ALA A 200 -16.85 9.64 -4.55
CA ALA A 200 -18.08 10.44 -4.68
C ALA A 200 -17.79 11.92 -4.41
N GLN A 201 -17.11 12.22 -3.30
CA GLN A 201 -16.74 13.60 -2.96
C GLN A 201 -15.77 14.22 -3.98
N SER A 202 -14.95 13.42 -4.68
CA SER A 202 -14.10 13.91 -5.77
C SER A 202 -14.93 14.45 -6.93
N LEU A 203 -15.97 13.72 -7.35
CA LEU A 203 -16.86 14.14 -8.42
C LEU A 203 -17.71 15.36 -8.01
N ILE A 204 -18.17 15.40 -6.76
CA ILE A 204 -18.91 16.54 -6.20
C ILE A 204 -18.02 17.79 -6.16
N ASN A 205 -16.80 17.67 -5.62
CA ASN A 205 -15.85 18.78 -5.58
C ASN A 205 -15.46 19.27 -6.98
N ALA A 206 -15.37 18.36 -7.95
CA ALA A 206 -15.14 18.67 -9.36
C ALA A 206 -16.32 19.39 -10.03
N GLY A 207 -17.49 19.46 -9.39
CA GLY A 207 -18.68 20.12 -9.91
C GLY A 207 -19.37 19.32 -11.01
N LEU A 208 -19.33 17.99 -10.94
CA LEU A 208 -20.18 17.15 -11.78
C LEU A 208 -21.65 17.46 -11.47
N GLU A 209 -22.45 17.73 -12.51
CA GLU A 209 -23.85 18.18 -12.38
C GLU A 209 -24.82 17.07 -11.99
N ASN A 210 -24.40 15.81 -12.17
CA ASN A 210 -25.18 14.62 -11.88
C ASN A 210 -25.41 14.47 -10.37
N ASP A 211 -26.47 13.74 -10.01
CA ASP A 211 -26.67 13.29 -8.63
C ASP A 211 -25.64 12.20 -8.30
N VAL A 212 -24.65 12.53 -7.47
CA VAL A 212 -23.53 11.66 -7.09
C VAL A 212 -23.72 11.16 -5.66
N VAL A 213 -23.66 9.85 -5.48
CA VAL A 213 -23.76 9.19 -4.18
C VAL A 213 -22.66 8.12 -4.03
N ALA A 214 -22.23 7.86 -2.80
CA ALA A 214 -21.43 6.69 -2.46
C ALA A 214 -22.35 5.47 -2.22
N LEU A 215 -21.93 4.28 -2.64
CA LEU A 215 -22.56 3.04 -2.16
C LEU A 215 -22.11 2.78 -0.72
N GLU A 216 -23.07 2.79 0.20
CA GLU A 216 -22.82 2.56 1.61
C GLU A 216 -22.20 1.17 1.82
N ASN A 217 -21.04 1.13 2.49
CA ASN A 217 -20.31 -0.10 2.81
C ASN A 217 -19.86 -0.96 1.60
N GLY A 218 -20.02 -0.46 0.38
CA GLY A 218 -19.46 -1.06 -0.84
C GLY A 218 -19.89 -2.51 -1.09
N THR A 219 -18.99 -3.32 -1.65
CA THR A 219 -19.28 -4.74 -1.91
C THR A 219 -19.50 -5.55 -0.63
N MET A 220 -18.92 -5.15 0.52
CA MET A 220 -19.24 -5.76 1.81
C MET A 220 -20.69 -5.51 2.20
N GLY A 221 -21.17 -4.27 2.10
CA GLY A 221 -22.57 -3.92 2.32
C GLY A 221 -23.52 -4.69 1.40
N TRP A 222 -23.18 -4.78 0.11
CA TRP A 222 -23.93 -5.55 -0.88
C TRP A 222 -24.08 -7.02 -0.50
N MET A 223 -22.97 -7.67 -0.14
CA MET A 223 -22.99 -9.06 0.31
C MET A 223 -23.77 -9.21 1.61
N LEU A 224 -23.60 -8.30 2.59
CA LEU A 224 -24.30 -8.30 3.87
C LEU A 224 -25.82 -8.20 3.70
N ALA A 225 -26.30 -7.40 2.74
CA ALA A 225 -27.70 -7.31 2.36
C ALA A 225 -28.26 -8.58 1.69
N GLY A 226 -27.38 -9.54 1.32
CA GLY A 226 -27.77 -10.83 0.77
C GLY A 226 -27.71 -10.90 -0.75
N TYR A 227 -27.12 -9.90 -1.41
CA TYR A 227 -26.95 -9.87 -2.85
C TYR A 227 -25.59 -10.44 -3.28
N ASP A 228 -25.57 -11.05 -4.46
CA ASP A 228 -24.35 -11.56 -5.06
C ASP A 228 -23.60 -10.45 -5.82
N CYS A 229 -22.29 -10.41 -5.64
CA CYS A 229 -21.41 -9.61 -6.48
C CYS A 229 -21.19 -10.29 -7.83
N ALA A 230 -20.92 -9.50 -8.86
CA ALA A 230 -20.36 -10.00 -10.11
C ALA A 230 -18.89 -10.39 -9.93
N ALA A 231 -18.40 -11.31 -10.76
CA ALA A 231 -17.01 -11.74 -10.83
C ALA A 231 -16.50 -11.63 -12.27
N ASP A 232 -15.18 -11.62 -12.43
CA ASP A 232 -14.46 -11.57 -13.70
C ASP A 232 -14.90 -10.41 -14.62
N SER A 233 -15.33 -9.29 -14.02
CA SER A 233 -15.80 -8.12 -14.77
C SER A 233 -14.65 -7.45 -15.51
N MET A 234 -14.90 -7.07 -16.77
CA MET A 234 -13.93 -6.44 -17.67
C MET A 234 -14.39 -5.06 -18.16
N ALA A 235 -15.49 -4.53 -17.63
CA ALA A 235 -15.99 -3.20 -17.99
C ALA A 235 -15.05 -2.14 -17.41
N VAL A 236 -14.29 -1.47 -18.26
CA VAL A 236 -13.34 -0.41 -17.90
C VAL A 236 -13.73 0.86 -18.64
N ALA A 237 -13.71 2.00 -17.95
CA ALA A 237 -14.00 3.27 -18.60
C ALA A 237 -12.90 3.65 -19.60
N ASP A 238 -13.32 4.08 -20.79
CA ASP A 238 -12.41 4.52 -21.84
C ASP A 238 -11.62 5.79 -21.43
N PRO A 239 -10.39 5.99 -21.95
CA PRO A 239 -9.70 7.26 -21.85
C PRO A 239 -10.51 8.40 -22.47
N PRO A 240 -10.47 9.62 -21.91
CA PRO A 240 -11.27 10.73 -22.40
C PRO A 240 -10.78 11.25 -23.76
N GLY A 241 -11.74 11.65 -24.60
CA GLY A 241 -11.45 12.46 -25.78
C GLY A 241 -11.04 13.89 -25.39
N GLN A 242 -10.71 14.73 -26.38
CA GLN A 242 -10.22 16.09 -26.11
C GLN A 242 -11.22 16.96 -25.31
N ALA A 243 -12.52 16.84 -25.57
CA ALA A 243 -13.55 17.65 -24.90
C ALA A 243 -13.70 17.25 -23.42
N ASP A 244 -13.85 15.95 -23.16
CA ASP A 244 -14.00 15.41 -21.80
C ASP A 244 -12.74 15.64 -20.98
N GLY A 245 -11.56 15.49 -21.60
CA GLY A 245 -10.28 15.78 -20.96
C GLY A 245 -10.11 17.26 -20.60
N ARG A 246 -10.68 18.19 -21.39
CA ARG A 246 -10.70 19.62 -21.01
C ARG A 246 -11.58 19.86 -19.78
N TRP A 247 -12.77 19.25 -19.73
CA TRP A 247 -13.64 19.35 -18.55
C TRP A 247 -12.93 18.83 -17.28
N GLY A 248 -12.29 17.65 -17.35
CA GLY A 248 -11.59 17.05 -16.22
C GLY A 248 -10.45 17.92 -15.70
N ARG A 249 -9.66 18.52 -16.60
CA ARG A 249 -8.61 19.49 -16.24
C ARG A 249 -9.17 20.74 -15.57
N ASP A 250 -10.17 21.37 -16.18
CA ASP A 250 -10.76 22.61 -15.65
C ASP A 250 -11.42 22.38 -14.29
N ALA A 251 -12.03 21.21 -14.08
CA ALA A 251 -12.60 20.80 -12.80
C ALA A 251 -11.50 20.58 -11.75
N ALA A 252 -10.48 19.78 -12.07
CA ALA A 252 -9.36 19.50 -11.17
C ALA A 252 -8.57 20.76 -10.81
N GLU A 253 -8.46 21.73 -11.73
CA GLU A 253 -7.85 23.03 -11.49
C GLU A 253 -8.56 23.82 -10.39
N LYS A 254 -9.90 23.85 -10.42
CA LYS A 254 -10.71 24.53 -9.38
C LYS A 254 -10.52 23.87 -8.03
N VAL A 255 -10.56 22.54 -7.99
CA VAL A 255 -10.35 21.74 -6.77
C VAL A 255 -8.94 21.98 -6.21
N ALA A 256 -7.92 21.91 -7.05
CA ALA A 256 -6.53 22.13 -6.66
C ALA A 256 -6.29 23.53 -6.09
N ARG A 257 -6.93 24.56 -6.65
CA ARG A 257 -6.88 25.94 -6.10
C ARG A 257 -7.55 26.04 -4.74
N ARG A 258 -8.73 25.44 -4.56
CA ARG A 258 -9.44 25.42 -3.28
C ARG A 258 -8.58 24.82 -2.16
N PHE A 259 -7.88 23.73 -2.46
CA PHE A 259 -7.08 22.99 -1.47
C PHE A 259 -5.58 23.35 -1.48
N GLY A 260 -5.17 24.38 -2.23
CA GLY A 260 -3.81 24.91 -2.23
C GLY A 260 -2.74 23.89 -2.63
N VAL A 261 -2.96 23.20 -3.76
CA VAL A 261 -1.96 22.29 -4.36
C VAL A 261 -0.88 23.12 -5.06
N GLY A 262 0.40 22.85 -4.74
CA GLY A 262 1.54 23.53 -5.36
C GLY A 262 1.79 23.07 -6.80
N ARG A 263 2.62 23.84 -7.51
CA ARG A 263 3.06 23.56 -8.89
C ARG A 263 4.57 23.73 -8.98
N VAL A 264 5.23 22.86 -9.72
CA VAL A 264 6.68 22.88 -9.91
C VAL A 264 7.05 22.53 -11.33
N GLN A 265 8.19 23.07 -11.78
CA GLN A 265 8.83 22.67 -13.02
C GLN A 265 9.94 21.64 -12.73
N TRP A 266 10.33 20.85 -13.73
CA TRP A 266 11.34 19.80 -13.57
C TRP A 266 12.65 20.33 -12.96
N ARG A 267 13.11 21.51 -13.37
CA ARG A 267 14.30 22.16 -12.80
C ARG A 267 14.22 22.36 -11.28
N ASP A 268 13.02 22.66 -10.77
CA ASP A 268 12.80 22.90 -9.34
C ASP A 268 12.80 21.56 -8.60
N VAL A 269 12.22 20.54 -9.22
CA VAL A 269 12.22 19.15 -8.74
C VAL A 269 13.64 18.58 -8.66
N GLU A 270 14.48 18.80 -9.67
CA GLU A 270 15.90 18.40 -9.62
C GLU A 270 16.62 19.02 -8.42
N SER A 271 16.37 20.32 -8.17
CA SER A 271 16.92 20.99 -6.98
C SER A 271 16.36 20.41 -5.67
N TRP A 272 15.09 20.01 -5.63
CA TRP A 272 14.47 19.40 -4.44
C TRP A 272 14.94 17.97 -4.18
N CYS A 273 15.26 17.21 -5.23
CA CYS A 273 15.83 15.87 -5.11
C CYS A 273 17.29 15.92 -4.62
N ALA A 274 18.01 17.00 -4.90
CA ALA A 274 19.37 17.24 -4.43
C ALA A 274 19.46 17.89 -3.02
N ASP A 275 18.33 18.29 -2.44
CA ASP A 275 18.27 18.94 -1.12
C ASP A 275 18.60 17.94 0.00
N PRO A 276 19.72 18.12 0.75
CA PRO A 276 20.11 17.18 1.79
C PRO A 276 19.25 17.27 3.07
N ASP A 277 18.48 18.36 3.22
CA ASP A 277 17.76 18.68 4.46
C ASP A 277 16.28 18.26 4.40
N ARG A 278 15.76 17.96 3.22
CA ARG A 278 14.35 17.58 3.00
C ARG A 278 14.21 16.34 2.15
N THR A 279 13.24 15.51 2.50
CA THR A 279 12.89 14.31 1.74
C THR A 279 11.91 14.70 0.64
N THR A 280 12.20 14.31 -0.61
CA THR A 280 11.33 14.53 -1.77
C THR A 280 10.95 13.19 -2.39
N PHE A 281 9.64 12.93 -2.51
CA PHE A 281 9.09 11.77 -3.22
C PHE A 281 8.59 12.19 -4.60
N LEU A 282 9.01 11.46 -5.64
CA LEU A 282 8.47 11.57 -6.99
C LEU A 282 7.45 10.44 -7.20
N LEU A 283 6.18 10.79 -7.30
CA LEU A 283 5.07 9.84 -7.29
C LEU A 283 4.28 9.94 -8.61
N ASP A 284 4.44 8.95 -9.48
CA ASP A 284 3.66 8.84 -10.71
C ASP A 284 2.30 8.23 -10.40
N VAL A 285 1.25 9.05 -10.55
CA VAL A 285 -0.10 8.72 -10.13
C VAL A 285 -0.95 8.07 -11.23
N ARG A 286 -0.34 7.79 -12.39
CA ARG A 286 -1.00 7.18 -13.55
C ARG A 286 -1.15 5.65 -13.38
N SER A 287 -1.74 5.01 -14.38
CA SER A 287 -1.85 3.56 -14.43
C SER A 287 -0.48 2.87 -14.47
N ARG A 288 -0.46 1.57 -14.16
CA ARG A 288 0.76 0.75 -14.22
C ARG A 288 1.30 0.73 -15.63
N GLU A 289 0.41 0.59 -16.60
CA GLU A 289 0.70 0.47 -18.01
C GLU A 289 1.36 1.76 -18.54
N GLU A 290 0.83 2.93 -18.17
CA GLU A 290 1.40 4.23 -18.52
C GLU A 290 2.80 4.43 -17.90
N PHE A 291 2.96 4.09 -16.63
CA PHE A 291 4.25 4.18 -15.94
C PHE A 291 5.31 3.30 -16.61
N LEU A 292 5.01 2.02 -16.86
CA LEU A 292 5.94 1.09 -17.50
C LEU A 292 6.26 1.49 -18.96
N ALA A 293 5.31 2.11 -19.66
CA ALA A 293 5.53 2.59 -21.02
C ALA A 293 6.53 3.76 -21.09
N GLY A 294 6.60 4.57 -20.03
CA GLY A 294 7.54 5.67 -19.88
C GLY A 294 7.29 6.48 -18.60
N HIS A 295 8.29 6.58 -17.72
CA HIS A 295 8.23 7.33 -16.46
C HIS A 295 9.51 8.13 -16.19
N ILE A 296 9.42 9.11 -15.30
CA ILE A 296 10.58 9.93 -14.92
C ILE A 296 11.58 9.08 -14.11
N PRO A 297 12.89 9.16 -14.40
CA PRO A 297 13.92 8.48 -13.60
C PRO A 297 13.79 8.77 -12.10
N GLY A 298 13.83 7.71 -11.29
CA GLY A 298 13.68 7.81 -9.83
C GLY A 298 12.26 8.08 -9.35
N SER A 299 11.27 8.18 -10.24
CA SER A 299 9.86 8.20 -9.85
C SER A 299 9.36 6.82 -9.46
N GLN A 300 8.46 6.81 -8.50
CA GLN A 300 7.79 5.62 -8.00
C GLN A 300 6.38 5.57 -8.55
N HIS A 301 5.97 4.40 -9.03
CA HIS A 301 4.58 4.15 -9.38
C HIS A 301 3.70 4.17 -8.13
N ALA A 302 2.76 5.12 -8.07
CA ALA A 302 1.88 5.37 -6.94
C ALA A 302 0.48 5.79 -7.45
N PRO A 303 -0.33 4.88 -8.04
CA PRO A 303 -1.63 5.21 -8.61
C PRO A 303 -2.45 6.09 -7.68
N GLY A 304 -2.96 7.22 -8.17
CA GLY A 304 -3.43 8.29 -7.27
C GLY A 304 -4.49 7.86 -6.26
N GLY A 305 -5.46 7.02 -6.68
CA GLY A 305 -6.46 6.46 -5.76
C GLY A 305 -5.86 5.57 -4.66
N GLN A 306 -4.84 4.79 -4.99
CA GLN A 306 -4.11 3.97 -4.00
C GLN A 306 -3.18 4.80 -3.14
N LEU A 307 -2.54 5.84 -3.69
CA LEU A 307 -1.72 6.77 -2.92
C LEU A 307 -2.54 7.47 -1.84
N VAL A 308 -3.80 7.83 -2.11
CA VAL A 308 -4.72 8.39 -1.09
C VAL A 308 -5.18 7.31 -0.11
N GLN A 309 -5.55 6.12 -0.60
CA GLN A 309 -6.06 5.02 0.24
C GLN A 309 -5.00 4.41 1.18
N ALA A 310 -3.73 4.43 0.79
CA ALA A 310 -2.64 3.70 1.44
C ALA A 310 -1.34 4.50 1.41
N THR A 311 -1.39 5.79 1.76
CA THR A 311 -0.23 6.70 1.65
C THR A 311 1.02 6.16 2.36
N ASP A 312 0.82 5.47 3.47
CA ASP A 312 1.85 4.81 4.27
C ASP A 312 2.57 3.64 3.55
N GLU A 313 2.04 3.11 2.44
CA GLU A 313 2.74 2.11 1.61
C GLU A 313 3.68 2.74 0.56
N TYR A 314 3.55 4.05 0.34
CA TYR A 314 4.29 4.81 -0.66
C TYR A 314 5.28 5.80 -0.02
N VAL A 315 4.94 6.36 1.15
CA VAL A 315 5.67 7.45 1.78
C VAL A 315 6.00 7.09 3.23
N GLY A 316 7.27 6.71 3.48
CA GLY A 316 7.74 6.31 4.81
C GLY A 316 8.16 7.47 5.72
N VAL A 317 8.24 8.69 5.19
CA VAL A 317 8.70 9.89 5.90
C VAL A 317 7.56 10.89 6.03
N GLN A 318 7.16 11.18 7.26
CA GLN A 318 6.13 12.17 7.54
C GLN A 318 6.64 13.57 7.19
N ASN A 319 5.74 14.45 6.72
CA ASN A 319 6.04 15.86 6.39
C ASN A 319 7.09 16.03 5.27
N ALA A 320 7.38 14.98 4.50
CA ALA A 320 8.18 15.05 3.28
C ALA A 320 7.48 15.88 2.19
N ARG A 321 8.26 16.32 1.19
CA ARG A 321 7.75 16.92 -0.05
C ARG A 321 7.22 15.82 -0.98
N LEU A 322 6.01 15.99 -1.49
CA LEU A 322 5.39 15.07 -2.44
C LEU A 322 5.25 15.77 -3.80
N VAL A 323 5.91 15.25 -4.83
CA VAL A 323 5.76 15.70 -6.20
C VAL A 323 4.96 14.65 -6.97
N LEU A 324 3.79 15.05 -7.44
CA LEU A 324 2.86 14.18 -8.17
C LEU A 324 3.04 14.38 -9.67
N ILE A 325 3.09 13.27 -10.39
CA ILE A 325 3.34 13.24 -11.84
C ILE A 325 2.11 12.63 -12.52
N ASP A 326 1.54 13.36 -13.47
CA ASP A 326 0.65 12.84 -14.50
C ASP A 326 0.97 13.50 -15.85
N ASP A 327 0.25 13.10 -16.89
CA ASP A 327 0.32 13.67 -18.25
C ASP A 327 -1.02 14.32 -18.67
N ALA A 328 -2.00 14.34 -17.76
CA ALA A 328 -3.38 14.72 -18.05
C ALA A 328 -3.77 16.04 -17.41
N GLY A 329 -3.06 16.49 -16.37
CA GLY A 329 -3.44 17.65 -15.56
C GLY A 329 -4.76 17.45 -14.80
N THR A 330 -5.08 16.21 -14.42
CA THR A 330 -6.32 15.88 -13.71
C THR A 330 -6.03 14.98 -12.52
N ARG A 331 -5.34 13.87 -12.77
CA ARG A 331 -5.09 12.80 -11.79
C ARG A 331 -4.18 13.29 -10.67
N ALA A 332 -3.11 13.99 -11.02
CA ALA A 332 -2.16 14.57 -10.07
C ALA A 332 -2.80 15.70 -9.25
N LEU A 333 -3.58 16.58 -9.88
CA LEU A 333 -4.26 17.69 -9.20
C LEU A 333 -5.32 17.18 -8.20
N MET A 334 -6.15 16.22 -8.60
CA MET A 334 -7.14 15.61 -7.70
C MET A 334 -6.47 14.86 -6.56
N THR A 335 -5.46 14.05 -6.84
CA THR A 335 -4.68 13.33 -5.82
C THR A 335 -4.01 14.30 -4.84
N GLY A 336 -3.42 15.37 -5.35
CA GLY A 336 -2.78 16.40 -4.55
C GLY A 336 -3.76 17.11 -3.63
N SER A 337 -4.99 17.38 -4.11
CA SER A 337 -6.03 17.99 -3.29
C SER A 337 -6.40 17.16 -2.07
N TRP A 338 -6.41 15.83 -2.20
CA TRP A 338 -6.67 14.92 -1.09
C TRP A 338 -5.49 14.85 -0.14
N LEU A 339 -4.26 14.74 -0.65
CA LEU A 339 -3.06 14.72 0.20
C LEU A 339 -2.93 16.01 1.03
N ARG A 340 -3.25 17.18 0.46
CA ARG A 340 -3.32 18.46 1.20
C ARG A 340 -4.32 18.39 2.36
N GLN A 341 -5.50 17.82 2.12
CA GLN A 341 -6.55 17.64 3.13
C GLN A 341 -6.22 16.56 4.18
N MET A 342 -5.41 15.57 3.83
CA MET A 342 -4.87 14.58 4.77
C MET A 342 -3.77 15.16 5.68
N GLY A 343 -3.38 16.42 5.48
CA GLY A 343 -2.39 17.12 6.30
C GLY A 343 -0.98 17.21 5.71
N TRP A 344 -0.75 16.69 4.49
CA TRP A 344 0.53 16.89 3.81
C TRP A 344 0.69 18.33 3.37
N ARG A 345 1.70 19.01 3.92
CA ARG A 345 1.90 20.46 3.72
C ARG A 345 2.51 20.78 2.36
N ASP A 346 3.51 19.98 1.98
CA ASP A 346 4.34 20.23 0.80
C ASP A 346 3.95 19.25 -0.32
N VAL A 347 2.84 19.53 -0.99
CA VAL A 347 2.36 18.74 -2.13
C VAL A 347 2.36 19.61 -3.38
N ALA A 348 3.03 19.15 -4.43
CA ALA A 348 3.10 19.85 -5.71
C ALA A 348 2.85 18.90 -6.89
N VAL A 349 2.29 19.43 -7.98
CA VAL A 349 2.18 18.73 -9.26
C VAL A 349 3.29 19.20 -10.20
N LEU A 350 3.92 18.27 -10.90
CA LEU A 350 4.87 18.57 -11.96
C LEU A 350 4.12 19.07 -13.21
N GLU A 351 4.49 20.26 -13.70
CA GLU A 351 3.86 20.89 -14.87
C GLU A 351 4.69 20.80 -16.16
N SER A 352 5.86 20.16 -16.11
CA SER A 352 6.72 20.02 -17.29
C SER A 352 6.16 18.99 -18.25
N ASP A 353 6.30 19.26 -19.56
CA ASP A 353 5.98 18.27 -20.58
C ASP A 353 6.92 17.07 -20.40
N LEU A 354 6.35 15.87 -20.20
CA LEU A 354 7.14 14.66 -20.03
C LEU A 354 8.00 14.34 -21.27
N SER A 355 7.64 14.88 -22.45
CA SER A 355 8.44 14.73 -23.66
C SER A 355 9.77 15.52 -23.62
N ASP A 356 9.89 16.52 -22.74
CA ASP A 356 11.14 17.26 -22.51
C ASP A 356 12.09 16.55 -21.54
N ILE A 357 11.64 15.45 -20.92
CA ILE A 357 12.38 14.68 -19.91
C ILE A 357 12.76 13.32 -20.48
N ALA A 358 14.00 12.89 -20.26
CA ALA A 358 14.43 11.54 -20.64
C ALA A 358 13.74 10.50 -19.75
N LEU A 359 12.76 9.77 -20.29
CA LEU A 359 11.99 8.77 -19.56
C LEU A 359 12.66 7.39 -19.52
N GLU A 360 12.53 6.71 -18.38
CA GLU A 360 12.80 5.28 -18.19
C GLU A 360 11.60 4.43 -18.62
N ARG A 361 11.84 3.17 -18.99
CA ARG A 361 10.80 2.22 -19.43
C ARG A 361 10.97 0.88 -18.72
N GLY A 362 9.85 0.19 -18.49
CA GLY A 362 9.83 -1.09 -17.80
C GLY A 362 9.87 -0.95 -16.27
N GLU A 363 10.21 -2.05 -15.59
CA GLU A 363 10.29 -2.06 -14.12
C GLU A 363 11.50 -1.24 -13.64
N PRO A 364 11.32 -0.31 -12.69
CA PRO A 364 12.43 0.45 -12.14
C PRO A 364 13.34 -0.50 -11.33
N PRO A 365 14.66 -0.26 -11.33
CA PRO A 365 15.58 -1.07 -10.55
C PRO A 365 15.24 -0.97 -9.06
N CYS A 366 15.20 -2.13 -8.40
CA CYS A 366 14.99 -2.24 -6.95
C CYS A 366 16.33 -2.63 -6.32
N ASP A 367 17.17 -1.63 -6.06
CA ASP A 367 18.51 -1.79 -5.55
C ASP A 367 18.52 -2.49 -4.19
N THR A 368 19.10 -3.69 -4.16
CA THR A 368 19.24 -4.52 -2.97
C THR A 368 20.71 -4.88 -2.76
N TYR A 369 21.54 -3.88 -2.44
CA TYR A 369 23.01 -4.03 -2.31
C TYR A 369 23.41 -5.10 -1.27
N GLU A 370 22.55 -5.36 -0.30
CA GLU A 370 22.72 -6.37 0.74
C GLU A 370 22.89 -7.79 0.16
N LEU A 371 22.30 -8.07 -1.01
CA LEU A 371 22.49 -9.34 -1.71
C LEU A 371 23.94 -9.57 -2.12
N ALA A 372 24.69 -8.51 -2.45
CA ALA A 372 26.07 -8.60 -2.88
C ALA A 372 27.06 -8.77 -1.71
N LEU A 373 26.64 -8.51 -0.47
CA LEU A 373 27.50 -8.61 0.72
C LEU A 373 27.89 -10.04 1.06
N MET A 374 27.09 -11.02 0.63
CA MET A 374 27.32 -12.42 0.93
C MET A 374 26.73 -13.31 -0.17
N SER A 375 27.58 -14.04 -0.88
CA SER A 375 27.13 -15.03 -1.86
C SER A 375 26.43 -16.19 -1.17
N VAL A 376 25.31 -16.65 -1.75
CA VAL A 376 24.58 -17.84 -1.32
C VAL A 376 24.72 -18.94 -2.35
N ALA A 377 24.81 -20.19 -1.90
CA ALA A 377 24.86 -21.34 -2.80
C ALA A 377 23.53 -21.47 -3.55
N LYS A 378 23.58 -21.62 -4.88
CA LYS A 378 22.42 -21.81 -5.75
C LYS A 378 22.26 -23.28 -6.14
N ILE A 379 21.05 -23.69 -6.50
CA ILE A 379 20.74 -25.00 -7.07
C ILE A 379 19.68 -24.85 -8.16
N SER A 380 19.86 -25.53 -9.30
CA SER A 380 18.83 -25.55 -10.35
C SER A 380 17.63 -26.40 -9.90
N VAL A 381 16.49 -26.22 -10.56
CA VAL A 381 15.29 -27.01 -10.31
C VAL A 381 15.56 -28.51 -10.54
N GLU A 382 16.23 -28.86 -11.64
CA GLU A 382 16.52 -30.26 -11.96
C GLU A 382 17.46 -30.91 -10.95
N ASP A 383 18.47 -30.18 -10.49
CA ASP A 383 19.41 -30.70 -9.49
C ASP A 383 18.76 -30.83 -8.11
N PHE A 384 17.85 -29.94 -7.75
CA PHE A 384 17.05 -30.10 -6.53
C PHE A 384 16.16 -31.35 -6.60
N VAL A 385 15.47 -31.57 -7.73
CA VAL A 385 14.65 -32.77 -7.93
C VAL A 385 15.49 -34.05 -7.79
N LYS A 386 16.74 -34.06 -8.28
CA LYS A 386 17.67 -35.21 -8.11
C LYS A 386 18.10 -35.46 -6.66
N MET A 387 18.04 -34.47 -5.76
CA MET A 387 18.36 -34.68 -4.34
C MET A 387 17.33 -35.57 -3.62
N GLY A 388 16.13 -35.71 -4.19
CA GLY A 388 15.05 -36.54 -3.65
C GLY A 388 14.25 -35.88 -2.53
N PRO A 389 13.18 -36.56 -2.04
CA PRO A 389 12.15 -35.96 -1.18
C PRO A 389 12.59 -35.68 0.27
N GLY A 390 13.83 -36.03 0.65
CA GLY A 390 14.34 -35.84 2.01
C GLY A 390 14.91 -34.46 2.30
N VAL A 391 14.95 -33.56 1.31
CA VAL A 391 15.50 -32.20 1.41
C VAL A 391 14.34 -31.22 1.52
N PRO A 392 14.18 -30.51 2.65
CA PRO A 392 13.11 -29.53 2.82
C PRO A 392 13.23 -28.39 1.80
N LEU A 393 12.10 -28.07 1.15
CA LEU A 393 11.92 -26.85 0.35
C LEU A 393 11.12 -25.84 1.17
N VAL A 394 11.72 -24.69 1.48
CA VAL A 394 11.12 -23.64 2.30
C VAL A 394 10.76 -22.45 1.41
N ASP A 395 9.50 -22.07 1.39
CA ASP A 395 8.99 -20.98 0.58
C ASP A 395 8.81 -19.70 1.41
N PHE A 396 9.55 -18.66 1.03
CA PHE A 396 9.50 -17.32 1.63
C PHE A 396 8.70 -16.33 0.77
N SER A 397 7.82 -16.81 -0.11
CA SER A 397 6.78 -15.99 -0.75
C SER A 397 5.84 -15.39 0.29
N ARG A 398 4.94 -14.49 -0.13
CA ARG A 398 3.84 -14.08 0.77
C ARG A 398 2.90 -15.27 0.95
N SER A 399 2.30 -15.42 2.12
CA SER A 399 1.37 -16.52 2.42
C SER A 399 0.22 -16.62 1.42
N LEU A 400 -0.35 -15.47 1.00
CA LEU A 400 -1.40 -15.44 -0.02
C LEU A 400 -0.92 -15.97 -1.38
N ASP A 401 0.33 -15.72 -1.75
CA ASP A 401 0.87 -16.15 -3.04
C ASP A 401 1.26 -17.64 -2.99
N HIS A 402 1.88 -18.08 -1.89
CA HIS A 402 2.09 -19.50 -1.59
C HIS A 402 0.75 -20.25 -1.67
N ARG A 403 -0.28 -19.75 -0.99
CA ARG A 403 -1.62 -20.35 -0.98
C ARG A 403 -2.25 -20.47 -2.36
N LYS A 404 -2.07 -19.46 -3.22
CA LYS A 404 -2.55 -19.50 -4.62
C LYS A 404 -1.83 -20.55 -5.45
N GLY A 405 -0.53 -20.73 -5.23
CA GLY A 405 0.24 -21.78 -5.87
C GLY A 405 1.75 -21.72 -5.60
N HIS A 406 2.31 -22.81 -5.08
CA HIS A 406 3.73 -22.96 -4.75
C HIS A 406 4.32 -24.28 -5.30
N PRO A 407 5.65 -24.40 -5.44
CA PRO A 407 6.30 -25.66 -5.78
C PRO A 407 5.85 -26.81 -4.88
N LYS A 408 5.51 -27.96 -5.46
CA LYS A 408 5.04 -29.13 -4.74
C LYS A 408 5.99 -29.53 -3.60
N GLY A 409 5.44 -29.71 -2.40
CA GLY A 409 6.19 -30.05 -1.19
C GLY A 409 6.95 -28.87 -0.55
N ALA A 410 6.86 -27.66 -1.11
CA ALA A 410 7.36 -26.46 -0.45
C ALA A 410 6.47 -26.12 0.76
N ARG A 411 7.08 -25.65 1.84
CA ARG A 411 6.38 -25.24 3.06
C ARG A 411 6.65 -23.78 3.35
N PHE A 412 5.60 -23.02 3.61
CA PHE A 412 5.69 -21.59 3.90
C PHE A 412 6.46 -21.29 5.20
N ALA A 413 7.29 -20.25 5.16
CA ALA A 413 7.98 -19.70 6.34
C ALA A 413 8.10 -18.17 6.27
N ILE A 414 8.18 -17.53 7.44
CA ILE A 414 8.42 -16.09 7.57
C ILE A 414 9.90 -15.83 7.86
N ARG A 415 10.54 -15.00 7.03
CA ARG A 415 11.97 -14.69 7.12
C ARG A 415 12.34 -14.06 8.47
N SER A 416 11.58 -13.10 9.00
CA SER A 416 11.88 -12.47 10.29
C SER A 416 11.91 -13.44 11.49
N ARG A 417 11.40 -14.67 11.32
CA ARG A 417 11.26 -15.68 12.38
C ARG A 417 12.00 -16.98 12.05
N LEU A 418 12.80 -16.97 10.97
CA LEU A 418 13.38 -18.17 10.37
C LEU A 418 14.18 -19.04 11.36
N MET A 419 14.97 -18.43 12.26
CA MET A 419 15.79 -19.20 13.22
C MET A 419 14.92 -19.93 14.25
N ARG A 420 13.80 -19.33 14.63
CA ARG A 420 12.84 -19.89 15.58
C ARG A 420 11.96 -20.94 14.90
N ASP A 421 11.34 -20.59 13.78
CA ASP A 421 10.32 -21.41 13.13
C ASP A 421 10.94 -22.62 12.41
N LEU A 422 12.19 -22.52 11.93
CA LEU A 422 12.91 -23.64 11.31
C LEU A 422 13.73 -24.47 12.31
N SER A 423 13.77 -24.10 13.60
CA SER A 423 14.55 -24.81 14.62
C SER A 423 14.34 -26.34 14.63
N PRO A 424 13.12 -26.89 14.39
CA PRO A 424 12.90 -28.33 14.40
C PRO A 424 13.61 -29.10 13.27
N ILE A 425 13.99 -28.41 12.19
CA ILE A 425 14.63 -29.00 11.01
C ILE A 425 16.08 -28.56 10.83
N LEU A 426 16.61 -27.69 11.71
CA LEU A 426 18.03 -27.36 11.77
C LEU A 426 18.80 -28.63 12.14
N SER A 427 19.50 -29.17 11.15
CA SER A 427 20.27 -30.41 11.26
C SER A 427 21.49 -30.33 10.36
N ASP A 428 22.32 -31.38 10.35
CA ASP A 428 23.38 -31.54 9.34
C ASP A 428 22.84 -31.82 7.93
N ARG A 429 21.54 -31.71 7.65
CA ARG A 429 20.99 -31.91 6.30
C ARG A 429 20.91 -30.60 5.54
N TRP A 430 20.95 -30.70 4.21
CA TRP A 430 20.69 -29.56 3.33
C TRP A 430 19.22 -29.15 3.39
N MET A 431 18.97 -27.87 3.24
CA MET A 431 17.65 -27.27 3.00
C MET A 431 17.75 -26.31 1.80
N VAL A 432 16.66 -26.20 1.05
CA VAL A 432 16.57 -25.34 -0.14
C VAL A 432 15.49 -24.29 0.08
N PHE A 433 15.84 -23.03 -0.19
CA PHE A 433 14.94 -21.89 -0.06
C PHE A 433 14.44 -21.43 -1.43
N THR A 434 13.17 -21.07 -1.51
CA THR A 434 12.53 -20.49 -2.69
C THR A 434 11.62 -19.33 -2.30
N ALA A 435 11.20 -18.54 -3.29
CA ALA A 435 10.20 -17.51 -3.18
C ALA A 435 9.74 -17.09 -4.59
N ASP A 436 8.60 -16.42 -4.70
CA ASP A 436 8.18 -15.74 -5.94
C ASP A 436 9.14 -14.62 -6.33
N ASP A 437 9.62 -13.84 -5.36
CA ASP A 437 10.79 -12.97 -5.54
C ASP A 437 12.04 -13.68 -4.97
N PRO A 438 12.91 -14.24 -5.82
CA PRO A 438 14.05 -15.04 -5.39
C PRO A 438 15.05 -14.25 -4.52
N ARG A 439 15.00 -12.91 -4.53
CA ARG A 439 15.83 -12.07 -3.66
C ARG A 439 15.53 -12.32 -2.18
N VAL A 440 14.27 -12.58 -1.82
CA VAL A 440 13.92 -12.84 -0.41
C VAL A 440 14.44 -14.19 0.06
N ALA A 441 14.41 -15.21 -0.79
CA ALA A 441 15.04 -16.50 -0.50
C ALA A 441 16.57 -16.36 -0.31
N CYS A 442 17.23 -15.54 -1.15
CA CYS A 442 18.65 -15.20 -0.97
C CYS A 442 18.92 -14.51 0.36
N LEU A 443 18.14 -13.49 0.70
CA LEU A 443 18.32 -12.76 1.95
C LEU A 443 18.05 -13.64 3.18
N ALA A 444 17.06 -14.55 3.11
CA ALA A 444 16.82 -15.54 4.15
C ALA A 444 17.99 -16.52 4.32
N ALA A 445 18.62 -16.95 3.22
CA ALA A 445 19.80 -17.81 3.26
C ALA A 445 21.03 -17.09 3.83
N GLN A 446 21.19 -15.79 3.56
CA GLN A 446 22.23 -14.97 4.21
C GLN A 446 21.97 -14.84 5.72
N ASP A 447 20.72 -14.63 6.14
CA ASP A 447 20.36 -14.53 7.56
C ASP A 447 20.64 -15.84 8.30
N MET A 448 20.33 -17.00 7.69
CA MET A 448 20.72 -18.32 8.21
C MET A 448 22.25 -18.45 8.36
N THR A 449 22.99 -18.02 7.33
CA THR A 449 24.45 -18.09 7.33
C THR A 449 25.06 -17.22 8.44
N ARG A 450 24.52 -16.01 8.66
CA ARG A 450 24.89 -15.13 9.79
C ARG A 450 24.54 -15.76 11.14
N GLY A 451 23.44 -16.52 11.20
CA GLY A 451 23.03 -17.31 12.37
C GLY A 451 23.83 -18.61 12.58
N GLY A 452 24.85 -18.90 11.76
CA GLY A 452 25.70 -20.09 11.88
C GLY A 452 25.19 -21.34 11.15
N VAL A 453 24.13 -21.21 10.34
CA VAL A 453 23.58 -22.32 9.54
C VAL A 453 24.05 -22.22 8.09
N HIS A 454 24.97 -23.11 7.70
CA HIS A 454 25.65 -23.05 6.39
C HIS A 454 25.13 -24.05 5.35
N ARG A 455 24.31 -25.03 5.73
CA ARG A 455 23.76 -26.06 4.81
C ARG A 455 22.47 -25.60 4.14
N VAL A 456 22.50 -24.42 3.56
CA VAL A 456 21.37 -23.80 2.85
C VAL A 456 21.75 -23.56 1.39
N LYS A 457 20.84 -23.91 0.47
CA LYS A 457 20.90 -23.48 -0.93
C LYS A 457 19.64 -22.69 -1.29
N VAL A 458 19.71 -21.90 -2.35
CA VAL A 458 18.57 -21.17 -2.89
C VAL A 458 18.25 -21.71 -4.28
N LEU A 459 16.97 -22.02 -4.52
CA LEU A 459 16.48 -22.43 -5.82
C LEU A 459 16.73 -21.30 -6.83
N ASP A 460 17.47 -21.59 -7.89
CA ASP A 460 17.79 -20.59 -8.90
C ASP A 460 16.53 -20.20 -9.67
N GLY A 461 16.34 -18.90 -9.89
CA GLY A 461 15.11 -18.33 -10.46
C GLY A 461 13.81 -18.50 -9.62
N GLY A 462 13.86 -19.15 -8.45
CA GLY A 462 12.76 -19.24 -7.49
C GLY A 462 11.52 -19.97 -8.02
N ASN A 463 10.34 -19.56 -7.56
CA ASN A 463 9.07 -20.19 -7.94
C ASN A 463 8.72 -19.97 -9.43
N ALA A 464 9.18 -18.87 -10.02
CA ALA A 464 8.96 -18.57 -11.43
C ALA A 464 9.66 -19.60 -12.33
N GLU A 465 10.92 -19.91 -12.04
CA GLU A 465 11.70 -20.92 -12.78
C GLU A 465 11.11 -22.32 -12.62
N TRP A 466 10.69 -22.69 -11.41
CA TRP A 466 9.99 -23.95 -11.16
C TRP A 466 8.76 -24.11 -12.07
N ARG A 467 7.94 -23.05 -12.18
CA ARG A 467 6.77 -23.04 -13.08
C ARG A 467 7.18 -23.11 -14.55
N ALA A 468 8.21 -22.36 -14.95
CA ALA A 468 8.69 -22.32 -16.33
C ALA A 468 9.17 -23.69 -16.83
N LEU A 469 9.76 -24.50 -15.94
CA LEU A 469 10.20 -25.87 -16.22
C LEU A 469 9.10 -26.93 -16.08
N GLY A 470 7.84 -26.51 -15.85
CA GLY A 470 6.71 -27.41 -15.73
C GLY A 470 6.70 -28.22 -14.42
N GLY A 471 7.37 -27.73 -13.38
CA GLY A 471 7.35 -28.37 -12.06
C GLY A 471 5.94 -28.40 -11.46
N GLU A 472 5.64 -29.46 -10.73
CA GLU A 472 4.31 -29.63 -10.09
C GLU A 472 4.04 -28.52 -9.06
N ILE A 473 2.81 -28.00 -9.04
CA ILE A 473 2.38 -26.92 -8.13
C ILE A 473 1.31 -27.46 -7.17
N GLU A 474 1.41 -27.07 -5.91
CA GLU A 474 0.39 -27.28 -4.88
C GLU A 474 -0.28 -25.95 -4.51
N THR A 475 -1.50 -26.01 -3.99
CA THR A 475 -2.27 -24.86 -3.51
C THR A 475 -2.68 -25.08 -2.05
N GLY A 476 -3.12 -24.02 -1.37
CA GLY A 476 -3.43 -24.08 0.04
C GLY A 476 -2.20 -23.88 0.94
N MET A 477 -2.33 -24.24 2.21
CA MET A 477 -1.32 -23.99 3.24
C MET A 477 -1.05 -25.28 4.02
N THR A 478 -0.27 -26.18 3.42
CA THR A 478 -0.03 -27.53 3.94
C THR A 478 1.20 -27.53 4.84
N ASP A 479 1.03 -27.91 6.12
CA ASP A 479 2.11 -28.04 7.12
C ASP A 479 3.11 -26.85 7.12
N PRO A 480 2.67 -25.58 7.21
CA PRO A 480 3.58 -24.45 7.16
C PRO A 480 4.51 -24.42 8.39
N PHE A 481 5.74 -23.91 8.23
CA PHE A 481 6.64 -23.67 9.38
C PHE A 481 6.21 -22.47 10.21
N SER A 482 5.58 -21.49 9.56
CA SER A 482 5.14 -20.24 10.16
C SER A 482 3.63 -20.06 10.02
N PRO A 483 2.92 -19.49 11.02
CA PRO A 483 1.56 -19.02 10.80
C PRO A 483 1.53 -17.86 9.80
N GLU A 484 0.41 -17.71 9.08
CA GLU A 484 0.13 -16.68 8.06
C GLU A 484 -0.05 -15.30 8.70
N GLU A 485 1.04 -14.73 9.21
CA GLU A 485 1.05 -13.42 9.87
C GLU A 485 1.86 -12.37 9.08
N ASP A 486 2.39 -12.73 7.91
CA ASP A 486 3.10 -11.86 6.97
C ASP A 486 2.16 -10.88 6.23
N VAL A 487 0.86 -11.14 6.25
CA VAL A 487 -0.17 -10.32 5.61
C VAL A 487 -1.29 -9.98 6.59
N PHE A 488 -1.91 -8.83 6.40
CA PHE A 488 -3.22 -8.55 7.00
C PHE A 488 -4.31 -9.10 6.09
N HIS A 489 -5.03 -10.13 6.54
CA HIS A 489 -6.14 -10.69 5.78
C HIS A 489 -7.33 -9.74 5.78
N LYS A 490 -7.78 -9.32 4.60
CA LYS A 490 -9.05 -8.61 4.48
C LYS A 490 -10.21 -9.56 4.83
N PRO A 491 -11.38 -9.07 5.28
CA PRO A 491 -12.53 -9.90 5.65
C PRO A 491 -13.04 -10.88 4.58
N TYR A 492 -12.58 -10.73 3.34
CA TYR A 492 -12.96 -11.51 2.16
C TYR A 492 -11.78 -12.24 1.48
N ASP A 493 -10.61 -12.33 2.13
CA ASP A 493 -9.43 -12.98 1.52
C ASP A 493 -9.37 -14.50 1.71
N LEU A 494 -9.85 -15.03 2.84
CA LEU A 494 -9.78 -16.48 3.14
C LEU A 494 -11.12 -17.19 2.94
N THR A 495 -12.15 -16.70 3.61
CA THR A 495 -13.53 -17.17 3.49
C THR A 495 -14.46 -15.96 3.61
N LEU A 496 -15.60 -16.01 2.93
CA LEU A 496 -16.62 -14.98 3.06
C LEU A 496 -17.19 -15.03 4.48
N ASN A 497 -16.76 -14.10 5.33
CA ASN A 497 -17.16 -14.04 6.73
C ASN A 497 -17.93 -12.73 7.00
N ARG A 498 -19.25 -12.83 7.01
CA ARG A 498 -20.17 -11.70 7.24
C ARG A 498 -19.91 -11.01 8.59
N ALA A 499 -19.60 -11.77 9.64
CA ALA A 499 -19.29 -11.18 10.94
C ALA A 499 -17.98 -10.37 10.91
N ALA A 500 -16.95 -10.86 10.21
CA ALA A 500 -15.69 -10.11 10.04
C ALA A 500 -15.88 -8.86 9.18
N MET A 501 -16.75 -8.90 8.17
CA MET A 501 -17.11 -7.72 7.37
C MET A 501 -17.81 -6.66 8.23
N GLN A 502 -18.78 -7.08 9.06
CA GLN A 502 -19.46 -6.15 9.98
C GLN A 502 -18.48 -5.56 10.99
N GLN A 503 -17.63 -6.37 11.61
CA GLN A 503 -16.59 -5.89 12.54
C GLN A 503 -15.64 -4.87 11.89
N TYR A 504 -15.31 -5.06 10.60
CA TYR A 504 -14.48 -4.12 9.86
C TYR A 504 -15.20 -2.77 9.66
N ILE A 505 -16.49 -2.78 9.33
CA ILE A 505 -17.31 -1.56 9.16
C ILE A 505 -17.48 -0.83 10.51
N ASP A 506 -17.80 -1.57 11.57
CA ASP A 506 -17.93 -1.04 12.92
C ASP A 506 -16.61 -0.40 13.40
N TRP A 507 -15.47 -1.00 13.01
CA TRP A 507 -14.15 -0.46 13.28
C TRP A 507 -13.88 0.84 12.50
N GLU A 508 -14.16 0.90 11.19
CA GLU A 508 -13.92 2.10 10.38
C GLU A 508 -14.68 3.31 10.93
N THR A 509 -15.98 3.15 11.21
CA THR A 509 -16.85 4.22 11.72
C THR A 509 -16.47 4.72 13.13
N ALA A 510 -15.70 3.94 13.89
CA ALA A 510 -15.22 4.31 15.22
C ALA A 510 -13.83 4.98 15.24
N LEU A 511 -13.18 5.17 14.09
CA LEU A 511 -11.79 5.64 14.02
C LEU A 511 -11.59 7.09 14.49
N MET A 512 -12.52 7.99 14.15
CA MET A 512 -12.30 9.43 14.32
C MET A 512 -12.07 9.85 15.78
N PRO A 513 -12.91 9.45 16.76
CA PRO A 513 -12.65 9.77 18.17
C PRO A 513 -11.31 9.21 18.69
N MET A 514 -10.85 8.08 18.16
CA MET A 514 -9.56 7.49 18.54
C MET A 514 -8.39 8.31 17.99
N VAL A 515 -8.47 8.75 16.73
CA VAL A 515 -7.47 9.61 16.09
C VAL A 515 -7.35 10.96 16.81
N GLU A 516 -8.48 11.58 17.13
CA GLU A 516 -8.51 12.84 17.89
C GLU A 516 -7.88 12.71 19.27
N ARG A 517 -8.16 11.60 19.96
CA ARG A 517 -7.56 11.30 21.27
C ARG A 517 -6.04 11.06 21.18
N GLU A 518 -5.56 10.41 20.13
CA GLU A 518 -4.12 10.15 19.94
C GLU A 518 -3.36 11.44 19.61
N GLY A 519 -3.90 12.28 18.72
CA GLY A 519 -3.51 13.67 18.54
C GLY A 519 -2.23 13.94 17.75
N THR A 520 -1.59 12.96 17.12
CA THR A 520 -0.45 13.19 16.19
C THR A 520 -0.90 13.40 14.74
N LEU A 521 -2.16 13.11 14.43
CA LEU A 521 -2.79 13.34 13.12
C LEU A 521 -3.94 14.35 13.28
N THR A 522 -3.95 15.34 12.39
CA THR A 522 -5.04 16.33 12.29
C THR A 522 -5.32 16.61 10.83
N PHE A 523 -6.59 16.71 10.46
CA PHE A 523 -7.00 17.08 9.11
C PHE A 523 -7.24 18.60 9.03
N PRO A 524 -6.48 19.34 8.21
CA PRO A 524 -6.66 20.78 8.07
C PRO A 524 -8.02 21.15 7.46
N SER A 525 -8.56 22.27 7.90
CA SER A 525 -9.70 22.94 7.27
C SER A 525 -9.22 23.81 6.11
N PHE A 526 -10.04 23.92 5.07
CA PHE A 526 -9.83 24.80 3.92
C PHE A 526 -11.07 25.69 3.74
N PRO A 527 -10.92 26.86 3.08
CA PRO A 527 -12.06 27.67 2.72
C PRO A 527 -13.03 26.92 1.81
N ASP A 528 -14.32 27.25 1.93
CA ASP A 528 -15.38 26.74 1.06
C ASP A 528 -15.19 27.17 -0.40
#